data_AF-A0A7X8WZX7-F1
#
_entry.id   AF-A0A7X8WZX7-F1
#
_cell.length_a   1.000
_cell.length_b   1.000
_cell.length_c   1.000
_cell.angle_alpha   90.00
_cell.angle_beta   90.00
_cell.angle_gamma   90.00
#
_symmetry.space_group_name_H-M   'P 1'
#
loop_
_entity.id
_entity.type
_entity.pdbx_description
1 polymer ?
#
loop_
_entity_poly.entity_id
_entity_poly.type
_entity_poly.pdbx_seq_one_letter_code
_entity_poly.pdbx_strand_id
1 'polypeptide(L)'
;MRKLKVLLIMVLGLFVLAACQKDEILENADKDYYVAGTITSWGDNYHEFKMEAIKLSDERVKSVKSQLKGVKSLYILEIVLPEEAAGWENTFTIDGAEVTYDGSLAVKVIRTAKDDKDAVDFWAQNKESGEITNLTPDTLFMPKYVEENPDGDGTWADNPFAKEAGTYYLVFAEKGAGLEAVRYMGLIKK
;
A
#
# COMPACT_ATOMS: atom_id res chain seq x y z
N MET A 1 -3.42 53.21 -6.08
CA MET A 1 -4.07 52.04 -6.74
C MET A 1 -3.14 51.16 -7.58
N ARG A 2 -2.00 51.65 -8.11
CA ARG A 2 -1.09 50.85 -8.96
C ARG A 2 -0.29 49.78 -8.19
N LYS A 3 0.08 50.06 -6.93
CA LYS A 3 0.86 49.13 -6.07
C LYS A 3 0.03 47.96 -5.49
N LEU A 4 -1.29 48.13 -5.35
CA LEU A 4 -2.18 47.08 -4.84
C LEU A 4 -2.48 46.00 -5.89
N LYS A 5 -2.49 46.37 -7.19
CA LYS A 5 -2.69 45.42 -8.30
C LYS A 5 -1.48 44.51 -8.52
N VAL A 6 -0.26 44.97 -8.21
CA VAL A 6 0.97 44.18 -8.35
C VAL A 6 1.08 43.12 -7.25
N LEU A 7 0.61 43.43 -6.03
CA LEU A 7 0.63 42.49 -4.90
C LEU A 7 -0.36 41.33 -5.12
N LEU A 8 -1.55 41.60 -5.67
CA LEU A 8 -2.56 40.57 -5.93
C LEU A 8 -2.15 39.59 -7.04
N ILE A 9 -1.40 40.07 -8.04
CA ILE A 9 -0.88 39.22 -9.14
C ILE A 9 0.29 38.35 -8.66
N MET A 10 1.13 38.83 -7.73
CA MET A 10 2.18 38.00 -7.12
C MET A 10 1.62 36.91 -6.21
N VAL A 11 0.57 37.21 -5.42
CA VAL A 11 -0.04 36.20 -4.55
C VAL A 11 -0.80 35.15 -5.36
N LEU A 12 -1.49 35.52 -6.45
CA LEU A 12 -2.08 34.51 -7.36
C LEU A 12 -1.02 33.71 -8.13
N GLY A 13 0.12 34.31 -8.49
CA GLY A 13 1.22 33.59 -9.16
C GLY A 13 1.90 32.53 -8.28
N LEU A 14 1.95 32.75 -6.96
CA LEU A 14 2.53 31.81 -5.99
C LEU A 14 1.65 30.57 -5.75
N PHE A 15 0.32 30.67 -5.87
CA PHE A 15 -0.57 29.51 -5.73
C PHE A 15 -0.65 28.62 -6.98
N VAL A 16 -0.31 29.15 -8.16
CA VAL A 16 -0.31 28.37 -9.42
C VAL A 16 0.95 27.52 -9.56
N LEU A 17 2.07 27.91 -8.95
CA LEU A 17 3.34 27.15 -9.01
C LEU A 17 3.42 25.98 -8.03
N ALA A 18 2.55 25.92 -7.02
CA ALA A 18 2.58 24.86 -6.00
C ALA A 18 1.79 23.58 -6.39
N ALA A 19 1.07 23.58 -7.52
CA ALA A 19 0.13 22.51 -7.85
C ALA A 19 0.56 21.58 -9.01
N CYS A 20 1.68 21.86 -9.69
CA CYS A 20 2.23 20.94 -10.68
C CYS A 20 3.26 20.02 -10.00
N GLN A 21 2.77 19.00 -9.29
CA GLN A 21 3.61 17.83 -9.03
C GLN A 21 4.00 17.29 -10.42
N LYS A 22 5.30 17.27 -10.73
CA LYS A 22 5.77 16.72 -12.02
C LYS A 22 5.24 15.30 -12.13
N ASP A 23 4.76 14.97 -13.32
CA ASP A 23 4.28 13.61 -13.61
C ASP A 23 5.46 12.67 -13.84
N GLU A 24 6.20 12.44 -12.76
CA GLU A 24 7.40 11.62 -12.68
C GLU A 24 7.10 10.29 -11.99
N ILE A 25 7.95 9.30 -12.24
CA ILE A 25 7.88 8.02 -11.54
C ILE A 25 8.23 8.28 -10.08
N LEU A 26 7.36 7.83 -9.18
CA LEU A 26 7.53 8.01 -7.74
C LEU A 26 8.25 6.77 -7.19
N GLU A 27 9.58 6.80 -7.23
CA GLU A 27 10.43 5.69 -6.77
C GLU A 27 11.21 6.07 -5.51
N ASN A 28 11.35 5.12 -4.59
CA ASN A 28 12.29 5.21 -3.48
C ASN A 28 13.71 4.89 -3.99
N ALA A 29 14.65 5.79 -3.72
CA ALA A 29 16.04 5.66 -4.17
C ALA A 29 16.80 4.50 -3.51
N ASP A 30 16.42 4.13 -2.27
CA ASP A 30 17.21 3.22 -1.44
C ASP A 30 16.53 1.86 -1.20
N LYS A 31 15.28 1.72 -1.64
CA LYS A 31 14.42 0.59 -1.30
C LYS A 31 13.74 -0.01 -2.53
N ASP A 32 13.59 -1.32 -2.49
CA ASP A 32 12.72 -2.08 -3.38
C ASP A 32 11.59 -2.72 -2.59
N TYR A 33 10.46 -2.94 -3.26
CA TYR A 33 9.24 -3.50 -2.67
C TYR A 33 8.81 -4.71 -3.47
N TYR A 34 8.33 -5.72 -2.76
CA TYR A 34 7.92 -6.98 -3.34
C TYR A 34 6.63 -7.45 -2.70
N VAL A 35 5.91 -8.32 -3.39
CA VAL A 35 4.72 -8.96 -2.84
C VAL A 35 5.11 -10.29 -2.22
N ALA A 36 4.59 -10.54 -1.03
CA ALA A 36 4.70 -11.81 -0.33
C ALA A 36 3.31 -12.34 0.05
N GLY A 37 3.17 -13.65 0.11
CA GLY A 37 1.96 -14.33 0.54
C GLY A 37 2.02 -15.80 0.14
N THR A 38 0.87 -16.47 0.09
CA THR A 38 0.80 -17.87 -0.38
C THR A 38 1.33 -18.00 -1.82
N ILE A 39 1.09 -16.99 -2.67
CA ILE A 39 1.59 -16.93 -4.05
C ILE A 39 3.12 -16.95 -4.17
N THR A 40 3.85 -16.60 -3.10
CA THR A 40 5.32 -16.54 -3.08
C THR A 40 5.90 -17.50 -2.04
N SER A 41 5.10 -18.43 -1.50
CA SER A 41 5.46 -19.25 -0.34
C SER A 41 6.05 -18.44 0.82
N TRP A 42 5.47 -17.27 1.13
CA TRP A 42 5.87 -16.41 2.24
C TRP A 42 7.34 -15.93 2.23
N GLY A 43 8.01 -15.92 1.07
CA GLY A 43 9.35 -15.35 0.96
C GLY A 43 10.38 -16.24 0.27
N ASP A 44 10.00 -17.44 -0.18
CA ASP A 44 10.94 -18.28 -0.92
C ASP A 44 11.23 -17.74 -2.33
N ASN A 45 10.20 -17.16 -2.99
CA ASN A 45 10.28 -16.73 -4.39
C ASN A 45 9.87 -15.26 -4.62
N TYR A 46 9.81 -14.43 -3.57
CA TYR A 46 9.28 -13.07 -3.69
C TYR A 46 10.07 -12.16 -4.65
N HIS A 47 11.33 -12.47 -4.96
CA HIS A 47 12.13 -11.66 -5.88
C HIS A 47 11.52 -11.60 -7.29
N GLU A 48 10.71 -12.60 -7.67
CA GLU A 48 9.95 -12.62 -8.93
C GLU A 48 8.74 -11.68 -8.90
N PHE A 49 8.34 -11.24 -7.70
CA PHE A 49 7.19 -10.38 -7.43
C PHE A 49 7.61 -8.96 -7.03
N LYS A 50 8.65 -8.44 -7.68
CA LYS A 50 9.09 -7.05 -7.51
C LYS A 50 8.02 -6.09 -8.04
N MET A 51 7.63 -5.12 -7.22
CA MET A 51 6.66 -4.10 -7.61
C MET A 51 7.30 -3.06 -8.55
N GLU A 52 6.51 -2.59 -9.51
CA GLU A 52 6.86 -1.54 -10.48
C GLU A 52 6.62 -0.16 -9.86
N ALA A 53 7.64 0.72 -9.86
CA ALA A 53 7.44 2.13 -9.50
C ALA A 53 6.68 2.85 -10.62
N ILE A 54 5.64 3.62 -10.26
CA ILE A 54 4.75 4.27 -11.23
C ILE A 54 4.55 5.75 -10.92
N LYS A 55 3.91 6.43 -11.86
CA LYS A 55 3.50 7.83 -11.73
C LYS A 55 2.15 7.93 -11.04
N LEU A 56 1.88 9.07 -10.41
CA LEU A 56 0.53 9.37 -9.89
C LEU A 56 -0.54 9.48 -11.01
N SER A 57 -0.13 9.69 -12.26
CA SER A 57 -1.03 9.70 -13.43
C SER A 57 -1.40 8.32 -13.95
N ASP A 58 -0.80 7.24 -13.45
CA ASP A 58 -1.06 5.88 -13.97
C ASP A 58 -2.56 5.54 -13.87
N GLU A 59 -3.15 5.12 -15.00
CA GLU A 59 -4.58 4.82 -15.10
C GLU A 59 -5.01 3.67 -14.19
N ARG A 60 -4.08 2.76 -13.84
CA ARG A 60 -4.34 1.62 -12.96
C ARG A 60 -4.68 2.05 -11.53
N VAL A 61 -4.23 3.24 -11.10
CA VAL A 61 -4.49 3.78 -9.74
C VAL A 61 -5.53 4.90 -9.71
N LYS A 62 -6.24 5.14 -10.83
CA LYS A 62 -7.15 6.29 -10.96
C LYS A 62 -8.23 6.35 -9.87
N SER A 63 -8.72 5.20 -9.41
CA SER A 63 -9.77 5.08 -8.39
C SER A 63 -9.31 5.55 -7.00
N VAL A 64 -8.01 5.45 -6.71
CA VAL A 64 -7.42 5.81 -5.40
C VAL A 64 -6.52 7.05 -5.47
N LYS A 65 -6.35 7.63 -6.66
CA LYS A 65 -5.45 8.77 -6.94
C LYS A 65 -5.65 9.96 -5.99
N SER A 66 -6.87 10.26 -5.57
CA SER A 66 -7.16 11.36 -4.65
C SER A 66 -6.55 11.16 -3.25
N GLN A 67 -6.44 9.91 -2.81
CA GLN A 67 -5.86 9.49 -1.53
C GLN A 67 -4.32 9.53 -1.57
N LEU A 68 -3.73 9.36 -2.75
CA LEU A 68 -2.29 9.29 -2.99
C LEU A 68 -1.61 10.67 -3.16
N LYS A 69 -2.28 11.78 -2.82
CA LYS A 69 -1.71 13.12 -2.99
C LYS A 69 -0.50 13.33 -2.08
N GLY A 70 0.63 13.70 -2.68
CA GLY A 70 1.86 14.03 -1.97
C GLY A 70 2.69 12.82 -1.53
N VAL A 71 2.33 11.60 -1.94
CA VAL A 71 3.21 10.43 -1.79
C VAL A 71 4.52 10.67 -2.54
N LYS A 72 5.59 10.10 -1.99
CA LYS A 72 6.96 10.21 -2.51
C LYS A 72 7.38 8.97 -3.29
N SER A 73 6.79 7.82 -2.95
CA SER A 73 6.92 6.59 -3.69
C SER A 73 5.55 5.96 -3.92
N LEU A 74 5.37 5.34 -5.09
CA LEU A 74 4.14 4.66 -5.50
C LEU A 74 4.50 3.46 -6.36
N TYR A 75 4.08 2.28 -5.91
CA TYR A 75 4.40 1.01 -6.51
C TYR A 75 3.13 0.21 -6.82
N ILE A 76 3.20 -0.60 -7.88
CA ILE A 76 2.12 -1.47 -8.30
C ILE A 76 2.65 -2.85 -8.71
N LEU A 77 1.88 -3.90 -8.46
CA LEU A 77 2.08 -5.20 -9.09
C LEU A 77 0.73 -5.83 -9.42
N GLU A 78 0.61 -6.45 -10.59
CA GLU A 78 -0.51 -7.32 -10.89
C GLU A 78 -0.29 -8.69 -10.23
N ILE A 79 -1.26 -9.13 -9.42
CA ILE A 79 -1.23 -10.41 -8.73
C ILE A 79 -2.51 -11.20 -9.00
N VAL A 80 -2.40 -12.53 -8.91
CA VAL A 80 -3.55 -13.44 -9.00
C VAL A 80 -3.64 -14.21 -7.70
N LEU A 81 -4.75 -14.06 -7.00
CA LEU A 81 -5.05 -14.79 -5.76
C LEU A 81 -6.01 -15.93 -6.11
N PRO A 82 -5.63 -17.20 -5.87
CA PRO A 82 -6.40 -18.35 -6.32
C PRO A 82 -7.63 -18.61 -5.44
N GLU A 83 -8.62 -19.32 -5.99
CA GLU A 83 -9.75 -19.88 -5.23
C GLU A 83 -9.34 -21.12 -4.41
N GLU A 84 -8.20 -21.71 -4.75
CA GLU A 84 -7.71 -22.94 -4.15
C GLU A 84 -7.20 -22.67 -2.73
N ALA A 85 -7.72 -23.42 -1.76
CA ALA A 85 -7.45 -23.21 -0.35
C ALA A 85 -5.97 -23.43 0.00
N ALA A 86 -5.40 -22.55 0.81
CA ALA A 86 -4.02 -22.67 1.30
C ALA A 86 -3.85 -23.73 2.40
N GLY A 87 -4.97 -24.30 2.90
CA GLY A 87 -4.98 -25.28 3.99
C GLY A 87 -4.90 -24.68 5.39
N TRP A 88 -5.03 -23.36 5.50
CA TRP A 88 -5.15 -22.62 6.75
C TRP A 88 -6.02 -21.38 6.55
N GLU A 89 -6.59 -20.87 7.63
CA GLU A 89 -7.52 -19.76 7.63
C GLU A 89 -7.33 -18.88 8.87
N ASN A 90 -7.70 -17.61 8.77
CA ASN A 90 -7.78 -16.70 9.91
C ASN A 90 -9.21 -16.18 10.04
N THR A 91 -9.74 -16.19 11.27
CA THR A 91 -11.05 -15.62 11.59
C THR A 91 -10.89 -14.32 12.35
N PHE A 92 -11.62 -13.30 11.93
CA PHE A 92 -11.65 -11.98 12.56
C PHE A 92 -13.09 -11.58 12.87
N THR A 93 -13.27 -10.73 13.88
CA THR A 93 -14.55 -10.06 14.13
C THR A 93 -14.58 -8.73 13.37
N ILE A 94 -15.42 -8.62 12.36
CA ILE A 94 -15.56 -7.40 11.52
C ILE A 94 -16.99 -6.92 11.65
N ASP A 95 -17.17 -5.68 12.10
CA ASP A 95 -18.49 -5.08 12.34
C ASP A 95 -19.42 -5.94 13.21
N GLY A 96 -18.84 -6.68 14.16
CA GLY A 96 -19.55 -7.56 15.10
C GLY A 96 -19.89 -8.96 14.54
N ALA A 97 -19.43 -9.32 13.34
CA ALA A 97 -19.59 -10.64 12.76
C ALA A 97 -18.25 -11.35 12.57
N GLU A 98 -18.22 -12.67 12.78
CA GLU A 98 -17.05 -13.48 12.44
C GLU A 98 -16.93 -13.62 10.92
N VAL A 99 -15.75 -13.26 10.41
CA VAL A 99 -15.37 -13.38 9.00
C VAL A 99 -14.09 -14.18 8.92
N THR A 100 -14.15 -15.28 8.18
CA THR A 100 -13.00 -16.17 7.95
C THR A 100 -12.42 -15.91 6.57
N TYR A 101 -11.11 -15.70 6.50
CA TYR A 101 -10.35 -15.60 5.27
C TYR A 101 -9.44 -16.81 5.09
N ASP A 102 -9.49 -17.41 3.90
CA ASP A 102 -8.53 -18.44 3.52
C ASP A 102 -7.13 -17.82 3.32
N GLY A 103 -6.10 -18.56 3.73
CA GLY A 103 -4.71 -18.16 3.56
C GLY A 103 -4.27 -17.91 2.12
N SER A 104 -4.99 -18.43 1.13
CA SER A 104 -4.74 -18.17 -0.30
C SER A 104 -4.95 -16.71 -0.68
N LEU A 105 -5.76 -15.98 0.11
CA LEU A 105 -6.09 -14.57 -0.09
C LEU A 105 -5.16 -13.63 0.71
N ALA A 106 -4.26 -14.18 1.52
CA ALA A 106 -3.32 -13.39 2.31
C ALA A 106 -2.25 -12.75 1.43
N VAL A 107 -2.02 -11.45 1.64
CA VAL A 107 -1.04 -10.68 0.88
C VAL A 107 -0.33 -9.65 1.76
N LYS A 108 0.99 -9.59 1.64
CA LYS A 108 1.84 -8.58 2.27
C LYS A 108 2.71 -7.90 1.22
N VAL A 109 3.16 -6.70 1.55
CA VAL A 109 4.28 -6.05 0.85
C VAL A 109 5.49 -6.14 1.74
N ILE A 110 6.61 -6.59 1.20
CA ILE A 110 7.89 -6.59 1.90
C ILE A 110 8.83 -5.58 1.26
N ARG A 111 9.79 -5.11 2.04
CA ARG A 111 10.77 -4.11 1.59
C ARG A 111 12.19 -4.61 1.87
N THR A 112 13.07 -4.33 0.93
CA THR A 112 14.50 -4.61 1.04
C THR A 112 15.31 -3.35 0.74
N ALA A 113 16.61 -3.39 1.02
CA ALA A 113 17.52 -2.44 0.38
C ALA A 113 17.59 -2.71 -1.13
N LYS A 114 17.71 -1.66 -1.95
CA LYS A 114 17.74 -1.78 -3.42
C LYS A 114 18.88 -2.66 -3.94
N ASP A 115 20.03 -2.58 -3.29
CA ASP A 115 21.24 -3.33 -3.66
C ASP A 115 21.43 -4.64 -2.86
N ASP A 116 20.50 -4.95 -1.96
CA ASP A 116 20.51 -6.18 -1.18
C ASP A 116 19.09 -6.73 -1.09
N LYS A 117 18.75 -7.51 -2.11
CA LYS A 117 17.43 -8.13 -2.22
C LYS A 117 17.15 -9.14 -1.12
N ASP A 118 18.13 -9.63 -0.37
CA ASP A 118 17.93 -10.67 0.65
C ASP A 118 17.75 -10.05 2.06
N ALA A 119 18.09 -8.76 2.21
CA ALA A 119 17.91 -8.00 3.45
C ALA A 119 16.47 -7.44 3.58
N VAL A 120 15.51 -8.31 3.89
CA VAL A 120 14.14 -7.89 4.23
C VAL A 120 14.14 -7.14 5.56
N ASP A 121 13.69 -5.88 5.54
CA ASP A 121 13.70 -5.00 6.71
C ASP A 121 12.30 -4.50 7.12
N PHE A 122 11.25 -4.98 6.45
CA PHE A 122 9.87 -4.55 6.67
C PHE A 122 8.86 -5.51 6.04
N TRP A 123 7.75 -5.71 6.76
CA TRP A 123 6.55 -6.40 6.29
C TRP A 123 5.30 -5.54 6.51
N ALA A 124 4.51 -5.33 5.47
CA ALA A 124 3.23 -4.64 5.51
C ALA A 124 2.06 -5.62 5.71
N GLN A 125 1.37 -5.68 6.86
CA GLN A 125 1.66 -4.97 8.11
C GLN A 125 2.44 -5.83 9.11
N ASN A 126 3.21 -5.13 9.95
CA ASN A 126 3.96 -5.61 11.10
C ASN A 126 4.42 -4.42 11.96
N LYS A 127 5.00 -4.65 13.13
CA LYS A 127 5.47 -3.61 14.06
C LYS A 127 6.33 -2.54 13.39
N GLU A 128 7.33 -2.93 12.62
CA GLU A 128 8.24 -2.03 11.93
C GLU A 128 7.57 -1.23 10.80
N SER A 129 6.38 -1.63 10.37
CA SER A 129 5.68 -0.98 9.26
C SER A 129 4.94 0.29 9.65
N GLY A 130 4.67 0.54 10.92
CA GLY A 130 3.71 1.58 11.28
C GLY A 130 2.30 1.24 10.79
N GLU A 131 1.35 2.12 11.11
CA GLU A 131 -0.02 1.98 10.61
C GLU A 131 -0.07 2.15 9.09
N ILE A 132 -0.85 1.28 8.43
CA ILE A 132 -1.06 1.31 6.98
C ILE A 132 -2.49 1.72 6.69
N THR A 133 -2.65 2.79 5.92
CA THR A 133 -3.97 3.23 5.44
C THR A 133 -4.44 2.31 4.32
N ASN A 134 -5.61 1.69 4.50
CA ASN A 134 -6.25 0.86 3.48
C ASN A 134 -6.92 1.74 2.40
N LEU A 135 -6.39 1.70 1.18
CA LEU A 135 -6.89 2.48 0.04
C LEU A 135 -8.19 1.92 -0.56
N THR A 136 -8.46 0.63 -0.33
CA THR A 136 -9.53 -0.12 -0.99
C THR A 136 -10.25 -1.03 0.04
N PRO A 137 -10.92 -0.46 1.05
CA PRO A 137 -11.61 -1.24 2.08
C PRO A 137 -12.70 -2.16 1.53
N ASP A 138 -13.18 -1.93 0.30
CA ASP A 138 -14.16 -2.80 -0.36
C ASP A 138 -13.59 -4.14 -0.81
N THR A 139 -12.28 -4.21 -1.12
CA THR A 139 -11.61 -5.40 -1.69
C THR A 139 -10.52 -5.97 -0.79
N LEU A 140 -9.97 -5.17 0.11
CA LEU A 140 -8.90 -5.55 1.04
C LEU A 140 -9.41 -5.41 2.47
N PHE A 141 -9.29 -6.47 3.26
CA PHE A 141 -9.31 -6.39 4.72
C PHE A 141 -7.90 -6.07 5.21
N MET A 142 -7.80 -5.05 6.07
CA MET A 142 -6.57 -4.65 6.76
C MET A 142 -6.82 -4.79 8.26
N PRO A 143 -6.08 -5.66 8.98
CA PRO A 143 -6.24 -5.76 10.42
C PRO A 143 -5.82 -4.46 11.12
N LYS A 144 -6.31 -4.19 12.33
CA LYS A 144 -5.91 -2.99 13.06
C LYS A 144 -4.42 -2.96 13.40
N TYR A 145 -3.84 -1.76 13.42
CA TYR A 145 -2.47 -1.56 13.86
C TYR A 145 -2.38 -1.37 15.38
N VAL A 146 -2.60 -2.46 16.11
CA VAL A 146 -2.50 -2.54 17.58
C VAL A 146 -1.74 -3.81 17.97
N GLU A 147 -1.10 -3.79 19.14
CA GLU A 147 -0.34 -4.95 19.64
C GLU A 147 -1.24 -6.09 20.13
N GLU A 148 -2.26 -5.74 20.90
CA GLU A 148 -3.28 -6.66 21.39
C GLU A 148 -4.67 -6.12 21.05
N ASN A 149 -5.60 -7.03 20.78
CA ASN A 149 -6.94 -6.66 20.45
C ASN A 149 -7.98 -7.67 20.98
N PRO A 150 -8.65 -7.36 22.10
CA PRO A 150 -9.64 -8.26 22.68
C PRO A 150 -10.91 -8.39 21.84
N ASP A 151 -11.17 -7.45 20.93
CA ASP A 151 -12.38 -7.44 20.10
C ASP A 151 -12.26 -8.37 18.87
N GLY A 152 -11.10 -8.96 18.64
CA GLY A 152 -10.90 -9.98 17.60
C GLY A 152 -10.81 -9.44 16.17
N ASP A 153 -10.70 -8.13 15.95
CA ASP A 153 -10.57 -7.52 14.62
C ASP A 153 -9.12 -7.51 14.06
N GLY A 154 -8.25 -8.29 14.70
CA GLY A 154 -6.85 -8.51 14.32
C GLY A 154 -5.88 -7.50 14.92
N THR A 155 -4.60 -7.73 14.64
CA THR A 155 -3.47 -6.99 15.19
C THR A 155 -2.48 -6.64 14.09
N TRP A 156 -1.48 -5.83 14.44
CA TRP A 156 -0.36 -5.53 13.53
C TRP A 156 0.43 -6.77 13.07
N ALA A 157 0.32 -7.92 13.74
CA ALA A 157 1.03 -9.15 13.38
C ALA A 157 0.27 -9.97 12.34
N ASP A 158 -1.03 -9.72 12.18
CA ASP A 158 -1.89 -10.44 11.26
C ASP A 158 -1.64 -10.05 9.79
N ASN A 159 -2.12 -10.88 8.88
CA ASN A 159 -2.01 -10.65 7.45
C ASN A 159 -3.17 -9.77 6.96
N PRO A 160 -2.93 -8.85 6.01
CA PRO A 160 -3.97 -8.34 5.14
C PRO A 160 -4.52 -9.46 4.24
N PHE A 161 -5.82 -9.42 3.95
CA PHE A 161 -6.50 -10.41 3.12
C PHE A 161 -7.34 -9.75 2.03
N ALA A 162 -7.24 -10.24 0.80
CA ALA A 162 -8.27 -9.95 -0.19
C ALA A 162 -9.60 -10.55 0.27
N LYS A 163 -10.71 -9.87 -0.01
CA LYS A 163 -12.03 -10.36 0.38
C LYS A 163 -12.54 -11.50 -0.51
N GLU A 164 -11.97 -11.65 -1.69
CA GLU A 164 -12.32 -12.68 -2.67
C GLU A 164 -11.09 -13.01 -3.55
N ALA A 165 -11.08 -14.21 -4.13
CA ALA A 165 -10.10 -14.59 -5.14
C ALA A 165 -10.23 -13.72 -6.40
N GLY A 166 -9.15 -13.61 -7.18
CA GLY A 166 -9.17 -12.89 -8.43
C GLY A 166 -7.84 -12.20 -8.79
N THR A 167 -7.90 -11.42 -9.87
CA THR A 167 -6.78 -10.60 -10.34
C THR A 167 -6.88 -9.18 -9.80
N TYR A 168 -5.80 -8.70 -9.21
CA TYR A 168 -5.73 -7.38 -8.60
C TYR A 168 -4.47 -6.64 -9.04
N TYR A 169 -4.56 -5.32 -9.07
CA TYR A 169 -3.41 -4.45 -8.89
C TYR A 169 -3.21 -4.20 -7.40
N LEU A 170 -2.17 -4.79 -6.81
CA LEU A 170 -1.70 -4.41 -5.49
C LEU A 170 -0.94 -3.10 -5.58
N VAL A 171 -1.36 -2.11 -4.80
CA VAL A 171 -0.77 -0.77 -4.75
C VAL A 171 -0.15 -0.56 -3.37
N PHE A 172 1.07 -0.02 -3.34
CA PHE A 172 1.73 0.41 -2.12
C PHE A 172 2.33 1.80 -2.31
N ALA A 173 2.19 2.67 -1.30
CA ALA A 173 2.73 4.02 -1.38
C ALA A 173 3.25 4.50 -0.02
N GLU A 174 4.26 5.37 -0.05
CA GLU A 174 4.76 6.04 1.14
C GLU A 174 4.78 7.56 0.96
N LYS A 175 4.36 8.26 2.00
CA LYS A 175 4.52 9.70 2.15
C LYS A 175 5.47 9.97 3.31
N GLY A 176 6.66 10.48 3.00
CA GLY A 176 7.75 10.61 3.97
C GLY A 176 8.70 9.41 3.91
N ALA A 177 9.49 9.22 4.97
CA ALA A 177 10.45 8.13 5.09
C ALA A 177 10.64 7.74 6.57
N GLY A 178 11.20 6.55 6.81
CA GLY A 178 11.49 6.07 8.16
C GLY A 178 10.23 5.77 8.98
N LEU A 179 10.30 6.06 10.28
CA LEU A 179 9.21 5.82 11.24
C LEU A 179 8.05 6.82 11.09
N GLU A 180 8.30 8.00 10.53
CA GLU A 180 7.29 9.05 10.30
C GLU A 180 6.56 8.90 8.96
N ALA A 181 6.89 7.87 8.18
CA ALA A 181 6.26 7.65 6.89
C ALA A 181 4.78 7.24 7.08
N VAL A 182 3.89 7.95 6.39
CA VAL A 182 2.50 7.51 6.24
C VAL A 182 2.44 6.54 5.07
N ARG A 183 1.92 5.34 5.32
CA ARG A 183 1.90 4.24 4.34
C ARG A 183 0.49 3.93 3.89
N TYR A 184 0.39 3.48 2.65
CA TYR A 184 -0.87 3.14 2.01
C TYR A 184 -0.75 1.80 1.32
N MET A 185 -1.77 0.97 1.40
CA MET A 185 -1.86 -0.30 0.68
C MET A 185 -3.29 -0.52 0.19
N GLY A 186 -3.46 -1.14 -0.98
CA GLY A 186 -4.77 -1.48 -1.50
C GLY A 186 -4.72 -2.50 -2.63
N LEU A 187 -5.85 -3.15 -2.89
CA LEU A 187 -6.08 -4.10 -3.96
C LEU A 187 -7.15 -3.55 -4.92
N ILE A 188 -6.73 -3.03 -6.06
CA ILE A 188 -7.67 -2.56 -7.09
C ILE A 188 -8.03 -3.76 -7.96
N LYS A 189 -9.29 -4.17 -7.96
CA LYS A 189 -9.78 -5.27 -8.80
C LYS A 189 -9.62 -4.91 -10.28
N LYS A 190 -9.10 -5.84 -11.08
CA LYS A 190 -8.88 -5.67 -12.53
C LYS A 190 -10.16 -5.96 -13.33
#